data_AF-A0A2V6CG38-F1
#
_entry.id   AF-A0A2V6CG38-F1
#
_cell.length_a   1.000
_cell.length_b   1.000
_cell.length_c   1.000
_cell.angle_alpha   90.00
_cell.angle_beta   90.00
_cell.angle_gamma   90.00
#
_symmetry.space_group_name_H-M   'P 1'
#
loop_
_entity.id
_entity.type
_entity.pdbx_description
1 polymer ?
#
loop_
_entity_poly.entity_id
_entity_poly.type
_entity_poly.pdbx_seq_one_letter_code
_entity_poly.pdbx_strand_id
1 'polypeptide(L)'
;VVSLLLGIWAIIPWLDRQAQREQPSPAFSDFGWGAILFLTFLTLKAWDIGGMEPATSAASLKAISRTCAWWTLGAGAVIIGVRWLLHRHRWFVFTGAALLHVVLHGWLGFPYLVAGVIAAVLAAVSVAMIVLRTDERRVNPGGSR
;
A
#
# COMPACT_ATOMS: atom_id res chain seq x y z
N VAL A 1 14.43 4.86 -10.29
CA VAL A 1 13.61 4.70 -9.05
C VAL A 1 13.40 6.02 -8.33
N VAL A 2 14.46 6.76 -7.97
CA VAL A 2 14.34 8.08 -7.32
C VAL A 2 13.46 9.06 -8.11
N SER A 3 13.65 9.16 -9.43
CA SER A 3 12.82 10.02 -10.30
C SER A 3 11.34 9.61 -10.31
N LEU A 4 11.03 8.32 -10.14
CA LEU A 4 9.66 7.82 -10.07
C LEU A 4 9.02 8.21 -8.73
N LEU A 5 9.76 8.05 -7.64
CA LEU A 5 9.30 8.46 -6.30
C LEU A 5 9.07 9.97 -6.22
N LEU A 6 9.97 10.77 -6.81
CA LEU A 6 9.83 12.23 -6.92
C LEU A 6 8.63 12.62 -7.80
N GLY A 7 8.41 11.90 -8.91
CA GLY A 7 7.25 12.11 -9.77
C GLY A 7 5.93 11.82 -9.06
N ILE A 8 5.84 10.70 -8.32
CA ILE A 8 4.68 10.38 -7.50
C ILE A 8 4.48 11.44 -6.42
N TRP A 9 5.54 11.84 -5.72
CA TRP A 9 5.49 12.87 -4.69
C TRP A 9 4.97 14.22 -5.23
N ALA A 10 5.43 14.63 -6.42
CA ALA A 10 5.01 15.88 -7.05
C ALA A 10 3.52 15.89 -7.45
N ILE A 11 2.91 14.72 -7.66
CA ILE A 11 1.50 14.59 -8.06
C ILE A 11 0.57 14.62 -6.83
N ILE A 12 1.05 14.24 -5.64
CA ILE A 12 0.24 14.16 -4.42
C ILE A 12 -0.52 15.45 -4.10
N PRO A 13 0.08 16.66 -4.15
CA PRO A 13 -0.63 17.90 -3.85
C PRO A 13 -1.82 18.15 -4.80
N TRP A 14 -1.70 17.72 -6.06
CA TRP A 14 -2.76 17.86 -7.06
C TRP A 14 -3.90 16.86 -6.83
N LEU A 15 -3.58 15.65 -6.38
CA LEU A 15 -4.57 14.63 -6.02
C LEU A 15 -5.31 14.95 -4.71
N ASP A 16 -4.66 15.69 -3.81
CA ASP A 16 -5.20 15.99 -2.49
C ASP A 16 -5.13 17.49 -2.15
N ARG A 17 -6.11 18.22 -2.67
CA ARG A 17 -6.30 19.66 -2.38
C ARG A 17 -6.57 19.96 -0.90
N GLN A 18 -6.96 18.97 -0.09
CA GLN A 18 -7.12 19.18 1.36
C GLN A 18 -5.77 19.19 2.07
N ALA A 19 -4.83 18.33 1.65
CA ALA A 19 -3.45 18.36 2.14
C ALA A 19 -2.76 19.71 1.84
N GLN A 20 -3.06 20.34 0.70
CA GLN A 20 -2.59 21.69 0.38
C GLN A 20 -3.13 22.79 1.31
N ARG A 21 -4.24 22.54 1.99
CA ARG A 21 -4.92 23.48 2.89
C ARG A 21 -4.64 23.19 4.37
N GLU A 22 -3.63 22.35 4.66
CA GLU A 22 -3.29 21.86 6.01
C GLU A 22 -4.46 21.19 6.75
N GLN A 23 -5.46 20.72 6.00
CA GLN A 23 -6.58 19.99 6.58
C GLN A 23 -6.22 18.51 6.73
N PRO A 24 -6.73 17.84 7.78
CA PRO A 24 -6.48 16.42 7.97
C PRO A 24 -7.00 15.63 6.77
N SER A 25 -6.07 15.05 6.00
CA SER A 25 -6.40 14.18 4.87
C SER A 25 -6.17 12.70 5.21
N PRO A 26 -7.24 11.91 5.25
CA PRO A 26 -7.14 10.46 5.43
C PRO A 26 -6.42 9.77 4.27
N ALA A 27 -6.54 10.29 3.05
CA ALA A 27 -5.97 9.71 1.85
C ALA A 27 -4.45 9.91 1.80
N PHE A 28 -3.97 11.11 2.15
CA PHE A 28 -2.54 11.39 2.26
C PHE A 28 -1.88 10.50 3.32
N SER A 29 -2.51 10.39 4.49
CA SER A 29 -2.02 9.53 5.57
C SER A 29 -1.98 8.06 5.15
N ASP A 30 -2.98 7.60 4.40
CA ASP A 30 -3.00 6.23 3.87
C ASP A 30 -1.90 5.96 2.84
N PHE A 31 -1.69 6.91 1.92
CA PHE A 31 -0.59 6.84 0.97
C PHE A 31 0.77 6.78 1.69
N GLY A 32 0.98 7.64 2.70
CA GLY A 32 2.20 7.66 3.50
C GLY A 32 2.48 6.32 4.18
N TRP A 33 1.48 5.72 4.83
CA TRP A 33 1.62 4.39 5.45
C TRP A 33 1.86 3.28 4.43
N GLY A 34 1.18 3.32 3.28
CA GLY A 34 1.43 2.38 2.18
C GLY A 34 2.87 2.47 1.66
N ALA A 35 3.40 3.69 1.48
CA ALA A 35 4.78 3.92 1.07
C ALA A 35 5.78 3.44 2.13
N ILE A 36 5.53 3.71 3.42
CA ILE A 36 6.37 3.22 4.52
C ILE A 36 6.43 1.69 4.49
N LEU A 37 5.29 1.00 4.44
CA LEU A 37 5.24 -0.46 4.41
C LEU A 37 5.96 -1.05 3.19
N PHE A 38 5.78 -0.43 2.03
CA PHE A 38 6.48 -0.83 0.81
C PHE A 38 8.00 -0.67 0.93
N LEU A 39 8.46 0.46 1.46
CA LEU A 39 9.88 0.69 1.71
C LEU A 39 10.43 -0.26 2.78
N THR A 40 9.70 -0.51 3.86
CA THR A 40 10.07 -1.49 4.88
C THR A 40 10.28 -2.85 4.25
N PHE A 41 9.36 -3.32 3.41
CA PHE A 41 9.52 -4.61 2.73
C PHE A 41 10.77 -4.67 1.85
N LEU A 42 11.04 -3.60 1.09
CA LEU A 42 12.23 -3.51 0.26
C LEU A 42 13.51 -3.49 1.10
N THR A 43 13.54 -2.75 2.20
CA THR A 43 14.68 -2.68 3.11
C THR A 43 14.96 -4.04 3.74
N LEU A 44 13.93 -4.71 4.26
CA LEU A 44 14.07 -6.04 4.85
C LEU A 44 14.61 -7.04 3.83
N LYS A 45 14.14 -6.97 2.58
CA LYS A 45 14.65 -7.81 1.48
C LYS A 45 16.08 -7.46 1.11
N ALA A 46 16.46 -6.19 1.10
CA ALA A 46 17.82 -5.75 0.78
C ALA A 46 18.85 -6.16 1.84
N TRP A 47 18.39 -6.41 3.07
CA TRP A 47 19.21 -6.91 4.17
C TRP A 47 19.14 -8.43 4.34
N ASP A 48 18.53 -9.14 3.39
CA ASP A 48 18.36 -10.59 3.43
C ASP A 48 17.77 -11.12 4.74
N ILE A 49 16.85 -10.35 5.36
CA ILE A 49 16.27 -10.69 6.65
C ILE A 49 15.53 -12.04 6.57
N GLY A 50 15.98 -12.99 7.40
CA GLY A 50 15.46 -14.36 7.45
C GLY A 50 16.19 -15.36 6.56
N GLY A 51 17.27 -14.95 5.87
CA GLY A 51 18.20 -15.86 5.22
C GLY A 51 19.18 -16.45 6.24
N MET A 52 19.24 -17.78 6.34
CA MET A 52 20.35 -18.45 7.05
C MET A 52 21.61 -18.57 6.19
N GLU A 53 21.45 -18.43 4.86
CA GLU A 53 22.51 -18.48 3.86
C GLU A 53 22.36 -17.29 2.90
N PRO A 54 23.44 -16.91 2.19
CA PRO A 54 23.39 -15.87 1.17
C PRO A 54 22.27 -16.09 0.14
N ALA A 55 21.77 -14.99 -0.43
CA ALA A 55 20.68 -14.96 -1.42
C ALA A 55 21.09 -15.48 -2.82
N THR A 56 21.74 -16.64 -2.88
CA THR A 56 22.32 -17.23 -4.10
C THR A 56 21.46 -18.35 -4.70
N SER A 57 20.48 -18.87 -3.97
CA SER A 57 19.60 -19.95 -4.43
C SER A 57 18.13 -19.51 -4.45
N ALA A 58 17.33 -20.15 -5.31
CA ALA A 58 15.89 -19.91 -5.34
C ALA A 58 15.21 -20.25 -4.00
N ALA A 59 15.75 -21.21 -3.26
CA ALA A 59 15.26 -21.59 -1.94
C ALA A 59 15.54 -20.50 -0.90
N SER A 60 16.76 -19.96 -0.85
CA SER A 60 17.13 -18.87 0.08
C SER A 60 16.36 -17.59 -0.24
N LEU A 61 16.21 -17.24 -1.53
CA LEU A 61 15.40 -16.09 -1.97
C LEU A 61 13.93 -16.20 -1.56
N LYS A 62 13.35 -17.41 -1.62
CA LYS A 62 11.97 -17.68 -1.20
C LYS A 62 11.80 -17.63 0.31
N ALA A 63 12.80 -18.08 1.07
CA ALA A 63 12.79 -17.99 2.53
C ALA A 63 12.85 -16.53 2.99
N ILE A 64 13.78 -15.75 2.43
CA ILE A 64 13.92 -14.30 2.69
C ILE A 64 12.61 -13.59 2.35
N SER A 65 12.01 -13.85 1.17
CA SER A 65 10.78 -13.19 0.75
C SER A 65 9.62 -13.46 1.70
N ARG A 66 9.48 -14.69 2.22
CA ARG A 66 8.44 -15.07 3.17
C ARG A 66 8.65 -14.43 4.53
N THR A 67 9.88 -14.40 5.03
CA THR A 67 10.21 -13.79 6.31
C THR A 67 9.98 -12.29 6.28
N CYS A 68 10.45 -11.62 5.23
CA CYS A 68 10.21 -10.19 5.00
C CYS A 68 8.70 -9.88 4.90
N ALA A 69 7.93 -10.77 4.25
CA ALA A 69 6.49 -10.62 4.15
C ALA A 69 5.80 -10.75 5.52
N TRP A 70 6.20 -11.71 6.36
CA TRP A 70 5.65 -11.84 7.71
C TRP A 70 5.88 -10.59 8.55
N TRP A 71 7.11 -10.04 8.55
CA TRP A 71 7.41 -8.81 9.26
C TRP A 71 6.59 -7.62 8.75
N THR A 72 6.50 -7.48 7.42
CA THR A 72 5.76 -6.36 6.82
C THR A 72 4.25 -6.49 7.04
N LEU A 73 3.70 -7.70 6.94
CA LEU A 73 2.29 -7.97 7.23
C LEU A 73 1.97 -7.74 8.72
N GLY A 74 2.88 -8.13 9.62
CA GLY A 74 2.79 -7.84 11.04
C GLY A 74 2.73 -6.33 11.30
N ALA A 75 3.67 -5.56 10.72
CA ALA A 75 3.66 -4.10 10.82
C ALA A 75 2.37 -3.49 10.24
N GLY A 76 1.92 -3.98 9.08
CA GLY A 76 0.67 -3.56 8.46
C GLY A 76 -0.56 -3.83 9.32
N ALA A 77 -0.63 -5.00 9.95
CA ALA A 77 -1.70 -5.35 10.87
C ALA A 77 -1.73 -4.41 12.09
N VAL A 78 -0.57 -4.07 12.65
CA VAL A 78 -0.47 -3.08 13.74
C VAL A 78 -0.96 -1.70 13.29
N ILE A 79 -0.50 -1.21 12.13
CA ILE A 79 -0.93 0.09 11.57
C ILE A 79 -2.44 0.12 11.35
N ILE A 80 -3.00 -0.92 10.73
CA ILE A 80 -4.45 -1.02 10.48
C ILE A 80 -5.21 -1.07 11.80
N GLY A 81 -4.75 -1.87 12.78
CA GLY A 81 -5.37 -1.98 14.10
C GLY A 81 -5.40 -0.64 14.82
N VAL A 82 -4.28 0.06 14.90
CA VAL A 82 -4.18 1.39 15.52
C VAL A 82 -5.08 2.39 14.82
N ARG A 83 -5.08 2.45 13.48
CA ARG A 83 -5.92 3.38 12.72
C ARG A 83 -7.40 3.07 12.86
N TRP A 84 -7.77 1.79 12.93
CA TRP A 84 -9.14 1.36 13.16
C TRP A 84 -9.63 1.79 14.55
N LEU A 85 -8.82 1.56 15.58
CA LEU A 85 -9.14 1.92 16.97
C LEU A 85 -9.23 3.43 17.18
N LEU A 86 -8.26 4.19 16.69
CA LEU A 86 -8.13 5.61 17.02
C LEU A 86 -8.87 6.54 16.07
N HIS A 87 -9.03 6.18 14.79
CA HIS A 87 -9.48 7.14 13.77
C HIS A 87 -10.73 6.68 13.01
N ARG A 88 -11.28 5.49 13.31
CA ARG A 88 -12.47 4.90 12.64
C ARG A 88 -12.40 4.91 11.11
N HIS A 89 -11.20 5.04 10.54
CA HIS A 89 -11.01 5.06 9.09
C HIS A 89 -11.34 3.69 8.50
N ARG A 90 -12.08 3.70 7.38
CA ARG A 90 -12.58 2.48 6.72
C ARG A 90 -11.92 2.21 5.37
N TRP A 91 -11.16 3.17 4.85
CA TRP A 91 -10.62 3.11 3.50
C TRP A 91 -9.09 3.15 3.57
N PHE A 92 -8.48 2.01 3.29
CA PHE A 92 -7.03 1.77 3.33
C PHE A 92 -6.54 1.28 1.97
N VAL A 93 -6.81 2.04 0.90
CA VAL A 93 -6.58 1.57 -0.47
C VAL A 93 -5.09 1.40 -0.74
N PHE A 94 -4.26 2.38 -0.36
CA PHE A 94 -2.82 2.35 -0.62
C PHE A 94 -2.09 1.43 0.35
N THR A 95 -2.45 1.48 1.64
CA THR A 95 -1.94 0.52 2.63
C THR A 95 -2.31 -0.91 2.22
N GLY A 96 -3.56 -1.14 1.82
CA GLY A 96 -4.04 -2.43 1.35
C GLY A 96 -3.33 -2.89 0.07
N ALA A 97 -3.10 -2.00 -0.89
CA ALA A 97 -2.34 -2.32 -2.09
C ALA A 97 -0.88 -2.70 -1.80
N ALA A 98 -0.22 -1.99 -0.88
CA ALA A 98 1.13 -2.34 -0.44
C ALA A 98 1.16 -3.72 0.23
N LEU A 99 0.21 -4.02 1.11
CA LEU A 99 0.11 -5.34 1.73
C LEU A 99 -0.24 -6.44 0.72
N LEU A 100 -1.10 -6.16 -0.25
CA LEU A 100 -1.42 -7.09 -1.34
C LEU A 100 -0.17 -7.41 -2.16
N HIS A 101 0.63 -6.39 -2.51
CA HIS A 101 1.91 -6.58 -3.20
C HIS A 101 2.84 -7.52 -2.40
N VAL A 102 2.93 -7.31 -1.09
CA VAL A 102 3.72 -8.15 -0.18
C VAL A 102 3.21 -9.60 -0.15
N VAL A 103 1.89 -9.82 -0.12
CA VAL A 103 1.31 -11.18 -0.16
C VAL A 103 1.61 -11.85 -1.50
N LEU A 104 1.35 -11.17 -2.61
CA LEU A 104 1.57 -11.71 -3.96
C LEU A 104 3.05 -12.06 -4.18
N HIS A 105 3.97 -11.16 -3.88
CA HIS A 105 5.39 -11.40 -4.10
C HIS A 105 6.03 -12.28 -3.02
N GLY A 106 5.79 -11.98 -1.75
CA GLY A 106 6.48 -12.60 -0.63
C GLY A 106 5.96 -14.00 -0.28
N TRP A 107 4.64 -14.22 -0.36
CA TRP A 107 4.01 -15.49 -0.02
C TRP A 107 3.72 -16.37 -1.23
N LEU A 108 3.04 -15.79 -2.22
CA LEU A 108 2.62 -16.51 -3.42
C LEU A 108 3.76 -16.65 -4.44
N GLY A 109 4.85 -15.90 -4.28
CA GLY A 109 6.05 -16.03 -5.11
C GLY A 109 5.89 -15.44 -6.51
N PHE A 110 4.93 -14.55 -6.72
CA PHE A 110 4.78 -13.87 -8.01
C PHE A 110 6.03 -13.03 -8.31
N PRO A 111 6.41 -12.85 -9.59
CA PRO A 111 7.45 -11.92 -9.96
C PRO A 111 7.14 -10.53 -9.41
N TYR A 112 8.18 -9.85 -8.88
CA TYR A 112 8.03 -8.59 -8.15
C TYR A 112 7.22 -7.53 -8.91
N LEU A 113 7.51 -7.35 -10.21
CA LEU A 113 6.82 -6.39 -11.07
C LEU A 113 5.37 -6.79 -11.35
N VAL A 114 5.11 -8.08 -11.57
CA VAL A 114 3.75 -8.58 -11.82
C VAL A 114 2.87 -8.35 -10.59
N ALA A 115 3.39 -8.69 -9.41
CA ALA A 115 2.70 -8.45 -8.14
C ALA A 115 2.43 -6.95 -7.92
N GLY A 116 3.38 -6.08 -8.27
CA GLY A 116 3.23 -4.64 -8.18
C GLY A 116 2.17 -4.09 -9.15
N VAL A 117 2.14 -4.56 -10.39
CA VAL A 117 1.12 -4.17 -11.39
C VAL A 117 -0.28 -4.59 -10.92
N ILE A 118 -0.45 -5.82 -10.43
CA ILE A 118 -1.75 -6.29 -9.91
C ILE A 118 -2.22 -5.38 -8.77
N ALA A 119 -1.35 -5.11 -7.80
CA ALA A 119 -1.68 -4.24 -6.68
C ALA A 119 -2.03 -2.81 -7.12
N ALA A 120 -1.26 -2.23 -8.06
CA ALA A 120 -1.51 -0.90 -8.59
C ALA A 120 -2.83 -0.80 -9.36
N VAL A 121 -3.15 -1.79 -10.20
CA VAL A 121 -4.42 -1.84 -10.94
C VAL A 121 -5.60 -1.92 -9.99
N LEU A 122 -5.53 -2.78 -8.97
CA LEU A 122 -6.60 -2.91 -7.98
C LEU A 122 -6.77 -1.65 -7.13
N ALA A 123 -5.67 -0.97 -6.79
CA ALA A 123 -5.72 0.32 -6.13
C ALA A 123 -6.42 1.36 -7.01
N ALA A 124 -6.03 1.47 -8.29
CA ALA A 124 -6.62 2.40 -9.24
C ALA A 124 -8.12 2.15 -9.44
N VAL A 125 -8.53 0.89 -9.62
CA VAL A 125 -9.95 0.50 -9.73
C VAL A 125 -10.72 0.85 -8.46
N SER A 126 -10.14 0.60 -7.28
CA SER A 126 -10.77 0.92 -6.00
C SER A 126 -10.97 2.43 -5.83
N VAL A 127 -9.96 3.23 -6.17
CA VAL A 127 -10.05 4.70 -6.17
C VAL A 127 -11.12 5.17 -7.14
N ALA A 128 -11.13 4.66 -8.37
CA ALA A 128 -12.13 5.02 -9.37
C ALA A 128 -13.56 4.71 -8.90
N MET A 129 -13.79 3.54 -8.30
CA MET A 129 -15.10 3.18 -7.74
C MET A 129 -15.51 4.09 -6.58
N ILE A 130 -14.57 4.49 -5.71
CA ILE A 130 -14.87 5.42 -4.61
C ILE A 130 -15.29 6.78 -5.19
N VAL A 131 -14.55 7.30 -6.16
CA VAL A 131 -14.84 8.59 -6.82
C VAL A 131 -16.22 8.55 -7.47
N LEU A 132 -16.49 7.53 -8.29
CA LEU A 132 -17.78 7.38 -8.98
C LEU A 132 -18.96 7.33 -7.99
N ARG A 133 -18.84 6.56 -6.90
CA ARG A 133 -19.88 6.48 -5.86
C ARG A 133 -20.07 7.79 -5.09
N THR A 134 -19.01 8.57 -4.90
CA THR A 134 -19.12 9.88 -4.25
C THR A 134 -19.83 10.91 -5.13
N ASP A 135 -19.62 10.85 -6.44
CA ASP A 135 -20.30 11.74 -7.40
C ASP A 135 -21.79 11.41 -7.52
N GLU A 136 -22.15 10.12 -7.60
CA GLU A 136 -23.57 9.69 -7.60
C GLU A 136 -24.34 10.22 -6.39
N ARG A 137 -23.74 10.16 -5.19
CA ARG A 137 -24.37 10.68 -3.95
C ARG A 137 -24.54 12.19 -3.95
N ARG A 138 -23.64 12.94 -4.59
CA ARG A 138 -23.75 14.40 -4.69
C ARG A 138 -24.87 14.81 -5.64
N VAL A 139 -25.06 14.05 -6.72
CA VAL A 139 -26.11 14.30 -7.71
C VAL A 139 -27.49 13.88 -7.20
N ASN A 140 -27.59 12.82 -6.37
CA ASN A 140 -28.87 12.30 -5.89
C ASN A 140 -28.90 12.03 -4.37
N PRO A 141 -28.99 13.07 -3.52
CA PRO A 141 -28.86 12.95 -2.07
C PRO A 141 -29.99 12.16 -1.38
N GLY A 142 -31.09 11.87 -2.08
CA GLY A 142 -32.24 11.10 -1.57
C GLY A 142 -32.27 9.61 -1.98
N GLY A 143 -31.25 9.12 -2.68
CA GLY A 143 -31.25 7.79 -3.32
C GLY A 143 -30.93 6.59 -2.42
N SER A 144 -31.06 6.68 -1.10
CA SER A 144 -30.98 5.50 -0.22
C SER A 144 -32.37 4.91 -0.05
N ARG A 145 -32.65 3.81 -0.76
CA ARG A 145 -33.61 2.80 -0.29
C ARG A 145 -32.92 1.89 0.72
#